data_AF-A0A662C2C3-F1
#
_entry.id   AF-A0A662C2C3-F1
#
_cell.length_a   1.000
_cell.length_b   1.000
_cell.length_c   1.000
_cell.angle_alpha   90.00
_cell.angle_beta   90.00
_cell.angle_gamma   90.00
#
_symmetry.space_group_name_H-M   'P 1'
#
loop_
_entity.id
_entity.type
_entity.pdbx_description
1 polymer ?
#
loop_
_entity_poly.entity_id
_entity_poly.type
_entity_poly.pdbx_seq_one_letter_code
_entity_poly.pdbx_strand_id
1 'polypeptide(L)' 'SLFTQWNNEDNNVLMNFRINWIPKIGTFFYFVINQEYDTNNSIKLVRTTIIGKLIWRFTL' A
#
# COMPACT_ATOMS: atom_id res chain seq x y z
N SER A 1 0.28 4.31 -7.69
CA SER A 1 -0.41 3.24 -8.42
C SER A 1 -1.36 2.52 -7.48
N LEU A 2 -2.46 2.02 -8.04
CA LEU A 2 -3.42 1.16 -7.34
C LEU A 2 -3.34 -0.23 -7.96
N PHE A 3 -3.34 -1.26 -7.13
CA PHE A 3 -3.40 -2.64 -7.55
C PHE A 3 -4.38 -3.42 -6.66
N THR A 4 -5.26 -4.19 -7.28
CA THR A 4 -6.28 -4.98 -6.59
C THR A 4 -6.17 -6.42 -7.06
N GLN A 5 -6.25 -7.36 -6.12
CA GLN A 5 -6.26 -8.79 -6.38
C GLN A 5 -7.44 -9.44 -5.66
N TRP A 6 -8.08 -10.41 -6.31
CA TRP A 6 -9.08 -11.27 -5.70
C TRP A 6 -8.47 -12.67 -5.55
N ASN A 7 -8.48 -13.20 -4.33
CA ASN A 7 -8.10 -14.57 -4.02
C ASN A 7 -9.38 -15.37 -3.70
N ASN A 8 -9.67 -16.38 -4.53
CA ASN A 8 -10.88 -17.21 -4.40
C ASN A 8 -10.70 -18.40 -3.47
N GLU A 9 -9.46 -18.78 -3.15
CA GLU A 9 -9.16 -19.86 -2.19
C GLU A 9 -9.40 -19.38 -0.76
N ASP A 10 -8.92 -18.17 -0.46
CA ASP A 10 -9.06 -17.54 0.86
C ASP A 10 -10.28 -16.60 0.97
N ASN A 11 -11.05 -16.44 -0.13
CA ASN A 11 -12.15 -15.47 -0.25
C ASN A 11 -11.75 -14.05 0.20
N ASN A 12 -10.55 -13.62 -0.17
CA ASN A 12 -9.97 -12.34 0.23
C ASN A 12 -9.73 -11.43 -0.97
N VAL A 13 -10.01 -10.14 -0.78
CA VAL A 13 -9.65 -9.07 -1.71
C VAL A 13 -8.50 -8.26 -1.12
N LEU A 14 -7.41 -8.19 -1.85
CA LEU A 14 -6.22 -7.43 -1.48
C LEU A 14 -6.16 -6.14 -2.31
N MET A 15 -6.15 -5.00 -1.64
CA MET A 15 -5.95 -3.68 -2.25
C MET A 15 -4.60 -3.11 -1.83
N ASN A 16 -3.82 -2.65 -2.80
CA ASN A 16 -2.49 -2.07 -2.61
C ASN A 16 -2.48 -0.67 -3.23
N PHE A 17 -2.37 0.35 -2.38
CA PHE A 17 -2.19 1.74 -2.77
C PHE A 17 -0.72 2.12 -2.57
N ARG A 18 -0.07 2.61 -3.63
CA ARG A 18 1.33 3.04 -3.59
C ARG A 18 1.45 4.48 -4.05
N ILE A 19 2.02 5.33 -3.23
CA ILE A 19 2.28 6.73 -3.52
C ILE A 19 3.79 6.94 -3.47
N ASN A 20 4.33 7.45 -4.58
CA ASN A 20 5.73 7.83 -4.69
C ASN A 20 5.76 9.34 -4.90
N TRP A 21 6.39 10.05 -3.99
CA TRP A 21 6.48 11.51 -4.02
C TRP A 21 7.93 11.95 -3.90
N ILE A 22 8.38 12.73 -4.88
CA ILE A 22 9.74 13.27 -4.97
C ILE A 22 9.61 14.80 -4.98
N PRO A 23 9.53 15.45 -3.80
CA PRO A 23 9.32 16.90 -3.72
C PRO A 23 10.52 17.70 -4.25
N LYS A 24 11.73 17.17 -4.06
CA LYS A 24 12.97 17.76 -4.53
C LYS A 24 13.97 16.66 -4.84
N ILE A 25 14.94 16.96 -5.71
CA ILE A 25 16.03 16.03 -6.03
C ILE A 25 16.74 15.65 -4.73
N GLY A 26 16.91 14.34 -4.50
CA GLY A 26 17.53 13.81 -3.30
C GLY A 26 16.57 13.48 -2.16
N THR A 27 15.28 13.84 -2.26
CA THR A 27 14.25 13.47 -1.27
C THR A 27 13.19 12.59 -1.92
N PHE A 28 13.02 11.36 -1.43
CA PHE A 28 12.01 10.42 -1.90
C PHE A 28 11.15 9.95 -0.73
N PHE A 29 9.84 10.15 -0.85
CA PHE A 29 8.85 9.59 0.05
C PHE A 29 8.08 8.48 -0.67
N TYR A 30 8.05 7.31 -0.05
CA TYR A 30 7.24 6.19 -0.50
C TYR A 30 6.22 5.87 0.60
N PHE A 31 4.95 5.85 0.23
CA PHE A 31 3.86 5.42 1.09
C PHE A 31 3.15 4.25 0.44
N VAL A 32 3.00 3.16 1.19
CA VAL A 32 2.28 1.96 0.76
C VAL A 32 1.20 1.66 1.77
N ILE A 33 -0.03 1.49 1.30
CA ILE A 33 -1.18 1.11 2.10
C ILE A 33 -1.72 -0.20 1.52
N ASN A 34 -1.68 -1.26 2.32
CA ASN A 34 -2.21 -2.57 1.96
C ASN A 34 -3.44 -2.85 2.81
N GLN A 35 -4.55 -3.12 2.15
CA GLN A 35 -5.81 -3.46 2.79
C GLN A 35 -6.23 -4.85 2.35
N GLU A 36 -6.62 -5.65 3.34
CA GLU A 36 -7.12 -7.00 3.15
C GLU A 36 -8.59 -7.01 3.57
N TYR A 37 -9.45 -7.45 2.66
CA TYR A 37 -10.88 -7.58 2.87
C TYR A 37 -11.30 -9.04 2.77
N ASP A 38 -12.04 -9.53 3.74
CA ASP A 38 -12.71 -10.83 3.69
C ASP A 38 -14.04 -10.66 2.96
N THR A 39 -14.37 -11.61 2.09
CA THR A 39 -15.60 -11.64 1.28
C THR A 39 -16.50 -12.86 1.52
N ASN A 40 -16.21 -13.70 2.52
CA ASN A 40 -16.95 -14.93 2.83
C ASN A 40 -18.46 -14.70 3.03
N ASN A 41 -18.85 -13.77 3.92
CA ASN A 41 -20.26 -13.43 4.17
C ASN A 41 -20.61 -11.98 3.81
N SER A 42 -19.64 -11.08 3.88
CA SER A 42 -19.80 -9.64 3.64
C SER A 42 -18.41 -9.02 3.48
N ILE A 43 -18.26 -7.98 2.68
CA ILE A 43 -16.98 -7.26 2.54
C ILE A 43 -16.60 -6.65 3.89
N LYS A 44 -15.60 -7.21 4.56
CA LYS A 44 -15.09 -6.74 5.85
C LYS A 44 -13.61 -6.47 5.76
N LEU A 45 -13.20 -5.29 6.22
CA LEU A 45 -11.78 -4.95 6.34
C LEU A 45 -11.16 -5.79 7.48
N VAL A 46 -10.26 -6.70 7.13
CA VAL A 46 -9.55 -7.57 8.07
C VAL A 46 -8.28 -6.90 8.57
N ARG A 47 -7.52 -6.32 7.65
CA ARG A 47 -6.19 -5.79 7.94
C ARG A 47 -5.92 -4.54 7.13
N THR A 48 -5.29 -3.57 7.77
CA THR A 48 -4.64 -2.44 7.09
C THR A 48 -3.19 -2.37 7.53
N THR A 49 -2.28 -2.37 6.58
CA THR A 49 -0.85 -2.20 6.80
C THR A 49 -0.40 -0.94 6.09
N ILE A 50 0.24 -0.04 6.84
CA ILE A 50 0.76 1.22 6.32
C ILE A 50 2.27 1.19 6.47
N ILE A 51 2.98 1.43 5.37
CA ILE A 51 4.44 1.46 5.33
C ILE A 51 4.88 2.80 4.75
N GLY A 52 5.71 3.51 5.51
CA GLY A 52 6.40 4.72 5.06
C GLY A 52 7.89 4.44 4.86
N LYS A 53 8.45 4.95 3.77
CA LYS A 53 9.90 4.95 3.53
C LYS A 53 10.34 6.34 3.07
N LEU A 54 11.32 6.88 3.77
CA LEU A 54 11.97 8.15 3.45
C LEU A 54 13.41 7.87 3.00
N ILE A 55 13.79 8.42 1.85
CA ILE A 55 15.18 8.51 1.42
C ILE A 55 15.54 9.99 1.36
N TRP A 56 16.57 10.38 2.08
CA TRP A 56 17.09 11.74 2.04
C TRP A 56 18.58 11.71 1.77
N ARG A 57 19.02 12.36 0.70
CA ARG A 57 20.43 12.49 0.33
C ARG A 57 20.94 13.85 0.80
N PHE A 58 22.05 13.83 1.51
CA PHE A 58 22.80 15.02 1.86
C PHE A 58 23.94 15.15 0.85
N THR A 59 24.07 16.31 0.23
CA THR A 59 25.28 16.70 -0.50
C THR A 59 25.95 17.80 0.29
N LEU A 60 27.27 17.68 0.47
CA LEU A 60 28.11 18.83 0.79
C LEU A 60 28.35 19.65 -0.47
#